data_AF-A0A2M7NSD5-F1
#
_entry.id   AF-A0A2M7NSD5-F1
#
_cell.length_a   1.000
_cell.length_b   1.000
_cell.length_c   1.000
_cell.angle_alpha   90.00
_cell.angle_beta   90.00
_cell.angle_gamma   90.00
#
_symmetry.space_group_name_H-M   'P 1'
#
loop_
_entity.id
_entity.type
_entity.pdbx_description
1 polymer ?
#
loop_
_entity_poly.entity_id
_entity_poly.type
_entity_poly.pdbx_seq_one_letter_code
_entity_poly.pdbx_strand_id
1 'polypeptide(L)'
;MKKEILLTLILNSIIIISIPSAHAGGIMIMFEFLCIPEILKYGIEFKKEYMFESSILLIVLVSLIGKVIVIFSLFSEKILERKNLIYFGLILMLITFFIVLIGIWKFDTLIIAITFGTGIPFLIYSGKIMYLMNKEIS
;
A
#
# COMPACT_ATOMS: atom_id res chain seq x y z
N MET A 1 -2.80 10.85 17.17
CA MET A 1 -2.02 9.80 16.49
C MET A 1 -2.89 8.67 15.93
N LYS A 2 -3.76 8.02 16.73
CA LYS A 2 -4.61 6.90 16.24
C LYS A 2 -5.50 7.28 15.05
N LYS A 3 -6.12 8.46 15.09
CA LYS A 3 -6.97 8.98 13.99
C LYS A 3 -6.17 9.16 12.70
N GLU A 4 -4.96 9.72 12.81
CA GLU A 4 -4.07 9.94 11.67
C GLU A 4 -3.61 8.62 11.07
N ILE A 5 -3.27 7.63 11.90
CA ILE A 5 -2.93 6.27 11.47
C ILE A 5 -4.09 5.66 10.68
N LEU A 6 -5.31 5.70 11.23
CA LEU A 6 -6.49 5.15 10.56
C LEU A 6 -6.73 5.85 9.23
N LEU A 7 -6.59 7.18 9.18
CA LEU A 7 -6.77 7.93 7.94
C LEU A 7 -5.71 7.55 6.90
N THR A 8 -4.43 7.38 7.28
CA THR A 8 -3.39 6.92 6.35
C THR A 8 -3.71 5.55 5.77
N LEU A 9 -4.24 4.62 6.56
CA LEU A 9 -4.68 3.30 6.09
C LEU A 9 -5.82 3.41 5.07
N ILE A 10 -6.81 4.26 5.35
CA ILE A 10 -7.93 4.52 4.42
C ILE A 10 -7.42 5.16 3.14
N LEU A 11 -6.58 6.19 3.24
CA LEU A 11 -6.02 6.90 2.09
C LEU A 11 -5.17 5.98 1.21
N ASN A 12 -4.40 5.06 1.79
CA ASN A 12 -3.70 4.03 1.02
C ASN A 12 -4.68 3.06 0.31
N SER A 13 -5.78 2.71 0.98
CA SER A 13 -6.78 1.75 0.48
C SER A 13 -7.57 2.25 -0.73
N ILE A 14 -7.76 3.57 -0.85
CA ILE A 14 -8.50 4.20 -1.94
C ILE A 14 -7.60 4.64 -3.11
N ILE A 15 -6.30 4.38 -3.06
CA ILE A 15 -5.40 4.66 -4.19
C ILE A 15 -5.90 3.89 -5.40
N ILE A 16 -6.09 4.60 -6.51
CA ILE A 16 -6.53 4.01 -7.77
C ILE A 16 -5.31 3.36 -8.43
N ILE A 17 -5.44 2.08 -8.76
CA ILE A 17 -4.45 1.30 -9.49
C ILE A 17 -5.09 0.89 -10.81
N SER A 18 -4.48 1.29 -11.93
CA SER A 18 -4.92 0.85 -13.24
C SER A 18 -4.07 -0.31 -13.72
N ILE A 19 -4.71 -1.33 -14.31
CA ILE A 19 -4.05 -2.46 -14.94
C ILE A 19 -4.10 -2.25 -16.46
N PRO A 20 -2.98 -1.88 -17.10
CA PRO A 20 -2.97 -1.51 -18.52
C PRO A 20 -3.42 -2.64 -19.46
N SER A 21 -3.07 -3.88 -19.15
CA SER A 21 -3.40 -5.08 -19.94
C SER A 21 -4.88 -5.46 -19.90
N ALA A 22 -5.57 -5.13 -18.81
CA ALA A 22 -6.99 -5.46 -18.63
C ALA A 22 -7.94 -4.34 -19.08
N HIS A 23 -7.41 -3.18 -19.51
CA HIS A 23 -8.19 -1.94 -19.71
C HIS A 23 -9.11 -1.60 -18.52
N ALA A 24 -8.74 -2.06 -17.33
CA ALA A 24 -9.55 -1.97 -16.13
C ALA A 24 -8.73 -1.32 -15.01
N GLY A 25 -9.42 -0.56 -14.16
CA GLY A 25 -8.85 0.04 -12.95
C GLY A 25 -9.60 -0.43 -11.72
N GLY A 26 -8.93 -0.40 -10.58
CA GLY A 26 -9.53 -0.68 -9.28
C GLY A 26 -8.89 0.19 -8.21
N ILE A 27 -9.33 0.03 -6.98
CA ILE A 27 -8.70 0.63 -5.81
C ILE A 27 -7.83 -0.41 -5.09
N MET A 28 -6.77 0.03 -4.42
CA MET A 28 -5.82 -0.83 -3.71
C MET A 28 -6.52 -1.92 -2.88
N ILE A 29 -7.53 -1.56 -2.09
CA ILE A 29 -8.23 -2.54 -1.23
C ILE A 29 -9.00 -3.62 -2.00
N MET A 30 -9.50 -3.32 -3.20
CA MET A 30 -10.12 -4.35 -4.04
C MET A 30 -9.09 -5.39 -4.45
N PHE A 31 -7.91 -4.94 -4.90
CA PHE A 31 -6.83 -5.85 -5.26
C PHE A 31 -6.32 -6.65 -4.06
N GLU A 32 -6.23 -6.03 -2.88
CA GLU A 32 -5.84 -6.73 -1.64
C GLU A 32 -6.83 -7.83 -1.29
N PHE A 33 -8.12 -7.58 -1.45
CA PHE A 33 -9.15 -8.57 -1.16
C PHE A 33 -9.19 -9.70 -2.19
N LEU A 34 -9.02 -9.38 -3.48
CA LEU A 34 -8.98 -10.36 -4.58
C LEU A 34 -7.73 -11.25 -4.52
N CYS A 35 -6.62 -10.72 -4.03
CA CYS A 35 -5.35 -11.43 -3.88
C CYS A 35 -5.45 -12.62 -2.90
N ILE A 36 -6.20 -12.48 -1.80
CA ILE A 36 -6.32 -13.52 -0.77
C ILE A 36 -6.85 -14.86 -1.32
N PRO A 37 -8.03 -14.94 -1.96
CA PRO A 37 -8.54 -16.20 -2.48
C PRO A 37 -7.69 -16.75 -3.63
N GLU A 38 -7.03 -15.90 -4.42
CA GLU A 38 -6.13 -16.38 -5.48
C GLU A 38 -4.91 -17.11 -4.91
N ILE A 39 -4.24 -16.55 -3.89
CA ILE A 39 -3.11 -17.21 -3.23
C ILE A 39 -3.54 -18.51 -2.55
N LEU A 40 -4.71 -18.52 -1.91
CA LEU A 40 -5.20 -19.73 -1.25
C LEU A 40 -5.53 -20.86 -2.22
N LYS A 41 -5.99 -20.54 -3.44
CA LYS A 41 -6.37 -21.54 -4.45
C LYS A 41 -5.20 -22.00 -5.31
N TYR A 42 -4.34 -21.08 -5.72
CA TYR A 42 -3.31 -21.35 -6.73
C TYR A 42 -1.88 -21.20 -6.19
N GLY A 43 -1.72 -20.79 -4.93
CA GLY A 43 -0.41 -20.45 -4.37
C GLY A 43 0.17 -19.18 -5.01
N ILE A 44 1.49 -19.00 -4.88
CA ILE A 44 2.22 -17.89 -5.51
C ILE A 44 2.81 -18.39 -6.83
N GLU A 45 2.04 -18.30 -7.91
CA GLU A 45 2.47 -18.69 -9.26
C GLU A 45 2.81 -17.47 -10.13
N PHE A 46 4.09 -17.34 -10.50
CA PHE A 46 4.53 -16.30 -11.43
C PHE A 46 4.27 -16.73 -12.88
N LYS A 47 3.10 -16.38 -13.43
CA LYS A 47 2.81 -16.60 -14.85
C LYS A 47 3.57 -15.59 -15.73
N LYS A 48 4.47 -16.09 -16.57
CA LYS A 48 5.42 -15.30 -17.39
C LYS A 48 4.78 -14.41 -18.46
N GLU A 49 3.55 -14.69 -18.90
CA GLU A 49 2.92 -13.95 -20.02
C GLU A 49 2.52 -12.52 -19.64
N TYR A 50 2.28 -12.23 -18.36
CA TYR A 50 1.97 -10.88 -17.87
C TYR A 50 2.78 -10.60 -16.59
N MET A 51 4.05 -10.22 -16.75
CA MET A 51 4.95 -9.93 -15.62
C MET A 51 4.38 -8.89 -14.64
N PHE A 52 3.64 -7.89 -15.14
CA PHE A 52 3.02 -6.88 -14.27
C PHE A 52 1.83 -7.46 -13.49
N GLU A 53 0.95 -8.25 -14.11
CA GLU A 53 -0.19 -8.88 -13.42
C GLU A 53 0.25 -9.95 -12.41
N SER A 54 1.24 -10.77 -12.76
CA SER A 54 1.79 -11.77 -11.84
C SER A 54 2.56 -11.15 -10.66
N SER A 55 3.19 -9.98 -10.85
CA SER A 55 3.85 -9.26 -9.75
C SER A 55 2.91 -8.34 -8.96
N ILE A 56 1.80 -7.86 -9.54
CA ILE A 56 0.84 -6.98 -8.86
C ILE A 56 0.25 -7.67 -7.63
N LEU A 57 0.00 -8.98 -7.74
CA LEU A 57 -0.60 -9.77 -6.69
C LEU A 57 0.30 -9.80 -5.44
N LEU A 58 1.60 -10.00 -5.64
CA LEU A 58 2.61 -9.96 -4.57
C LEU A 58 2.80 -8.55 -4.02
N ILE A 59 2.87 -7.54 -4.90
CA ILE A 59 2.99 -6.13 -4.50
C ILE A 59 1.83 -5.76 -3.57
N VAL A 60 0.62 -6.07 -3.97
CA VAL A 60 -0.59 -5.75 -3.21
C VAL A 60 -0.67 -6.57 -1.92
N LEU A 61 -0.18 -7.81 -1.89
CA LEU A 61 -0.02 -8.58 -0.65
C LEU A 61 0.93 -7.88 0.34
N VAL A 62 2.05 -7.33 -0.14
CA VAL A 62 3.00 -6.58 0.69
C VAL A 62 2.34 -5.33 1.29
N SER A 63 1.51 -4.62 0.52
CA SER A 63 0.68 -3.52 1.05
C SER A 63 -0.25 -3.98 2.17
N LEU A 64 -0.98 -5.09 1.94
CA LEU A 64 -1.89 -5.65 2.93
C LEU A 64 -1.17 -6.03 4.22
N ILE A 65 0.00 -6.68 4.13
CA ILE A 65 0.85 -7.00 5.29
C ILE A 65 1.25 -5.72 6.03
N GLY A 66 1.66 -4.67 5.31
CA GLY A 66 1.96 -3.37 5.88
C GLY A 66 0.80 -2.80 6.69
N LYS A 67 -0.44 -2.84 6.15
CA LYS A 67 -1.65 -2.38 6.85
C LYS A 67 -1.93 -3.19 8.11
N VAL A 68 -1.83 -4.52 8.02
CA VAL A 68 -2.06 -5.41 9.16
C VAL A 68 -1.09 -5.10 10.29
N ILE A 69 0.20 -4.90 10.01
CA ILE A 69 1.22 -4.53 11.00
C ILE A 69 0.87 -3.19 11.67
N VAL A 70 0.49 -2.18 10.88
CA VAL A 70 0.08 -0.87 11.44
C VAL A 70 -1.17 -1.01 12.31
N ILE A 71 -2.15 -1.83 11.93
CA ILE A 71 -3.34 -2.08 12.74
C ILE A 71 -2.96 -2.75 14.06
N PHE A 72 -2.11 -3.79 14.03
CA PHE A 72 -1.61 -4.44 15.25
C PHE A 72 -0.87 -3.47 16.17
N SER A 73 -0.11 -2.52 15.61
CA SER A 73 0.60 -1.51 16.41
C SER A 73 -0.33 -0.66 17.29
N LEU A 74 -1.60 -0.48 16.91
CA LEU A 74 -2.58 0.32 17.67
C LEU A 74 -2.93 -0.30 19.02
N PHE A 75 -2.66 -1.59 19.20
CA PHE A 75 -2.91 -2.35 20.43
C PHE A 75 -1.65 -2.53 21.28
N SER A 76 -0.47 -2.11 20.80
CA SER A 76 0.78 -2.21 21.56
C SER A 76 0.87 -1.09 22.63
N GLU A 77 1.05 -1.51 23.88
CA GLU A 77 1.19 -0.60 25.04
C GLU A 77 2.57 0.07 25.08
N LYS A 78 3.60 -0.60 24.54
CA LYS A 78 4.98 -0.11 24.54
C LYS A 78 5.19 0.92 23.42
N ILE A 79 5.53 2.14 23.81
CA ILE A 79 5.71 3.27 22.88
C ILE A 79 6.76 2.95 21.79
N LEU A 80 7.91 2.36 22.16
CA LEU A 80 8.99 2.07 21.23
C LEU A 80 8.60 0.97 20.22
N GLU A 81 7.96 -0.10 20.70
CA GLU A 81 7.48 -1.20 19.87
C GLU A 81 6.40 -0.72 18.90
N ARG A 82 5.40 0.01 19.40
CA ARG A 82 4.37 0.66 18.59
C ARG A 82 4.99 1.51 17.47
N LYS A 83 6.01 2.32 17.79
CA LYS A 83 6.67 3.17 16.79
C LYS A 83 7.36 2.35 15.70
N ASN A 84 8.11 1.33 16.07
CA ASN A 84 8.81 0.47 15.12
C ASN A 84 7.83 -0.26 14.19
N LEU A 85 6.72 -0.77 14.73
CA LEU A 85 5.67 -1.42 13.92
C LEU A 85 5.02 -0.43 12.94
N ILE A 86 4.70 0.79 13.38
CA ILE A 86 4.16 1.83 12.50
C ILE A 86 5.14 2.16 11.38
N TYR A 87 6.42 2.38 11.70
CA TYR A 87 7.45 2.66 10.71
C TYR A 87 7.58 1.54 9.69
N PHE A 88 7.69 0.30 10.16
CA PHE A 88 7.83 -0.85 9.29
C PHE A 88 6.64 -1.01 8.35
N GLY A 89 5.41 -0.93 8.87
CA GLY A 89 4.21 -1.03 8.05
C GLY A 89 4.03 0.14 7.07
N LEU A 90 4.38 1.36 7.46
CA LEU A 90 4.40 2.53 6.55
C LEU A 90 5.41 2.35 5.41
N ILE A 91 6.61 1.85 5.71
CA ILE A 91 7.64 1.59 4.70
C ILE A 91 7.14 0.56 3.68
N LEU A 92 6.51 -0.53 4.12
CA LEU A 92 5.95 -1.54 3.21
C LEU A 92 4.88 -0.95 2.28
N MET A 93 3.97 -0.13 2.81
CA MET A 93 2.95 0.56 2.00
C MET A 93 3.56 1.58 1.02
N LEU A 94 4.59 2.32 1.44
CA LEU A 94 5.29 3.29 0.58
C LEU A 94 6.05 2.59 -0.55
N ILE A 95 6.82 1.55 -0.23
CA ILE A 95 7.55 0.75 -1.23
C ILE A 95 6.57 0.18 -2.25
N THR A 96 5.45 -0.39 -1.78
CA THR A 96 4.39 -0.88 -2.65
C THR A 96 3.90 0.20 -3.61
N PHE A 97 3.54 1.38 -3.08
CA PHE A 97 3.06 2.50 -3.90
C PHE A 97 4.08 2.92 -4.97
N PHE A 98 5.36 3.04 -4.63
CA PHE A 98 6.40 3.40 -5.59
C PHE A 98 6.65 2.30 -6.63
N ILE A 99 6.60 1.02 -6.25
CA ILE A 99 6.73 -0.09 -7.21
C ILE A 99 5.56 -0.06 -8.20
N VAL A 100 4.32 0.18 -7.73
CA VAL A 100 3.15 0.33 -8.62
C VAL A 100 3.39 1.46 -9.62
N LEU A 101 3.83 2.64 -9.16
CA LEU A 101 4.12 3.79 -10.02
C LEU A 101 5.21 3.49 -11.07
N ILE A 102 6.29 2.82 -10.68
CA ILE A 102 7.36 2.41 -11.60
C ILE A 102 6.83 1.41 -12.63
N GLY A 103 6.01 0.46 -12.19
CA GLY A 103 5.42 -0.54 -13.06
C GLY A 103 4.52 0.07 -14.13
N ILE A 104 3.70 1.06 -13.78
CA ILE A 104 2.82 1.74 -14.74
C ILE A 104 3.53 2.85 -15.56
N TRP A 105 4.79 3.18 -15.24
CA TRP A 105 5.51 4.31 -15.84
C TRP A 105 5.66 4.24 -17.37
N LYS A 106 5.72 3.02 -17.91
CA LYS A 106 5.96 2.79 -19.35
C LYS A 106 4.67 2.75 -20.20
N PHE A 107 3.50 2.88 -19.59
CA PHE A 107 2.22 2.65 -20.27
C PHE A 107 1.59 3.95 -20.76
N ASP A 108 0.99 4.75 -19.87
CA ASP A 108 0.25 5.96 -20.22
C ASP A 108 0.41 7.03 -19.14
N THR A 109 0.70 8.26 -19.56
CA THR A 109 0.84 9.44 -18.70
C THR A 109 -0.41 9.71 -17.86
N LEU A 110 -1.61 9.47 -18.40
CA LEU A 110 -2.88 9.66 -17.72
C LEU A 110 -3.04 8.64 -16.58
N ILE A 111 -2.68 7.37 -16.82
CA ILE A 111 -2.73 6.30 -15.82
C ILE A 111 -1.78 6.61 -14.64
N ILE A 112 -0.58 7.09 -14.95
CA ILE A 112 0.40 7.52 -13.95
C ILE A 112 -0.16 8.70 -13.15
N ALA A 113 -0.73 9.71 -13.83
CA ALA A 113 -1.28 10.90 -13.18
C ALA A 113 -2.42 10.57 -12.21
N ILE A 114 -3.32 9.63 -12.57
CA ILE A 114 -4.42 9.20 -11.69
C ILE A 114 -3.87 8.43 -10.48
N THR A 115 -2.99 7.46 -10.70
CA THR A 115 -2.42 6.64 -9.62
C THR A 115 -1.61 7.49 -8.65
N PHE A 116 -0.75 8.37 -9.19
CA PHE A 116 0.04 9.30 -8.39
C PHE A 116 -0.87 10.30 -7.67
N GLY A 117 -1.80 10.92 -8.38
CA GLY A 117 -2.71 11.94 -7.85
C GLY A 117 -3.54 11.42 -6.68
N THR A 118 -4.09 10.21 -6.79
CA THR A 118 -4.83 9.57 -5.69
C THR A 118 -3.92 9.09 -4.55
N GLY A 119 -2.63 8.89 -4.80
CA GLY A 119 -1.62 8.60 -3.77
C GLY A 119 -1.09 9.82 -3.02
N ILE A 120 -1.26 11.05 -3.52
CA ILE A 120 -0.77 12.27 -2.85
C ILE A 120 -1.31 12.40 -1.41
N PRO A 121 -2.63 12.25 -1.14
CA PRO A 121 -3.14 12.28 0.23
C PRO A 121 -2.45 11.26 1.15
N PHE A 122 -2.21 10.05 0.66
CA PHE A 122 -1.50 9.01 1.41
C PHE A 122 -0.05 9.41 1.74
N LEU A 123 0.68 10.01 0.78
CA LEU A 123 2.05 10.48 1.01
C LEU A 123 2.10 11.58 2.08
N ILE A 124 1.21 12.57 1.99
CA ILE A 124 1.12 13.68 2.94
C ILE A 124 0.86 13.15 4.36
N TYR A 125 -0.10 12.23 4.49
CA TYR A 125 -0.45 11.69 5.80
C TYR A 125 0.59 10.71 6.36
N SER A 126 1.31 9.99 5.50
CA SER A 126 2.46 9.19 5.90
C SER A 126 3.56 10.07 6.51
N GLY A 127 3.92 11.18 5.84
CA GLY A 127 4.87 12.16 6.37
C GLY A 127 4.40 12.80 7.68
N LYS A 128 3.10 13.13 7.77
CA LYS A 128 2.50 13.65 9.02
C LYS A 128 2.63 12.69 10.19
N ILE A 129 2.42 11.38 9.98
CA ILE A 129 2.59 10.38 11.04
C ILE A 129 4.05 10.33 11.50
N MET A 130 5.00 10.28 10.55
CA MET A 130 6.43 10.26 10.89
C MET A 130 6.83 11.49 11.71
N TYR A 131 6.34 12.68 11.32
CA TYR A 131 6.56 13.92 12.08
C TYR A 131 6.00 13.83 13.51
N LEU A 132 4.75 13.39 13.67
CA LEU A 132 4.11 13.27 14.98
C LEU A 132 4.83 12.26 15.89
N MET A 133 5.30 11.14 15.33
CA MET A 133 6.05 10.13 16.08
C MET A 133 7.39 10.65 16.60
N ASN A 134 8.06 11.50 15.83
CA ASN A 134 9.31 12.13 16.26
C ASN A 134 9.07 13.23 17.31
N LYS A 135 7.95 13.97 17.20
CA LYS A 135 7.57 14.97 18.21
C LYS A 135 7.16 14.36 19.56
N GLU A 136 6.58 13.16 19.58
CA GLU A 136 6.32 12.43 20.83
C GLU A 136 7.60 12.00 21.60
N ILE A 137 8.80 12.30 21.08
CA ILE A 137 10.10 11.99 21.72
C ILE A 137 10.74 13.24 22.35
N SER A 138 10.28 14.44 21.99
CA SER A 138 10.74 15.73 22.54
C SER A 138 9.83 16.22 23.66
#